data_AF-H2ZEI6-F1
#
_entry.id   AF-H2ZEI6-F1
#
_cell.length_a   1.000
_cell.length_b   1.000
_cell.length_c   1.000
_cell.angle_alpha   90.00
_cell.angle_beta   90.00
_cell.angle_gamma   90.00
#
_symmetry.space_group_name_H-M   'P 1'
#
loop_
_entity.id
_entity.type
_entity.pdbx_description
1 polymer ?
#
loop_
_entity_poly.entity_id
_entity_poly.type
_entity_poly.pdbx_seq_one_letter_code
_entity_poly.pdbx_strand_id
1 'polypeptide(L)'
;MAFAFNYFNTANLTAEAESNFASLTYENVVASEDTWKDEGEIWLLGRRYQLPEDKMEFLHQVRSLLWFTYRKGYSPIGGTGPTSDTGWGCMLRCGQMMLAQALSVLTFDKDYKWTEEGNQPRSYRKLLQQLGDERSRCYSIHQIAQMGVEEGKEVGQWFGPNTISQVLRRLSQFDQENVLTIHVAMDNTVCVNDIERLCSPPTTEPTPCAGACSSICPSCNPTPGESPSAIPPSEDFW
;
A
#
# COMPACT_ATOMS: atom_id res chain seq x y z
N MET A 1 -21.13 7.65 -2.64
CA MET A 1 -21.49 7.74 -1.21
C MET A 1 -20.17 7.80 -0.44
N ALA A 2 -19.68 9.01 -0.18
CA ALA A 2 -18.44 9.25 0.57
C ALA A 2 -18.86 9.81 1.92
N PHE A 3 -18.64 9.06 2.99
CA PHE A 3 -18.87 9.55 4.35
C PHE A 3 -17.59 10.25 4.81
N ALA A 4 -17.68 11.55 5.04
CA ALA A 4 -16.60 12.38 5.56
C ALA A 4 -16.85 12.62 7.06
N PHE A 5 -15.88 12.30 7.90
CA PHE A 5 -15.85 12.77 9.28
C PHE A 5 -14.42 13.17 9.63
N ASN A 6 -14.17 14.47 9.71
CA ASN A 6 -13.12 15.04 10.55
C ASN A 6 -13.69 16.30 11.20
N TYR A 7 -13.78 16.27 12.52
CA TYR A 7 -14.11 17.41 13.36
C TYR A 7 -12.79 18.13 13.66
N PHE A 8 -12.70 19.42 13.31
CA PHE A 8 -11.69 20.31 13.88
C PHE A 8 -12.44 21.44 14.57
N ASN A 9 -12.35 21.48 15.90
CA ASN A 9 -12.89 22.58 16.68
C ASN A 9 -11.98 23.80 16.51
N THR A 10 -12.36 24.74 15.66
CA THR A 10 -11.68 26.05 15.57
C THR A 10 -12.09 26.92 16.75
N ALA A 11 -11.65 26.56 17.94
CA ALA A 11 -11.74 27.39 19.13
C ALA A 11 -10.40 27.31 19.87
N ASN A 12 -9.33 27.80 19.21
CA ASN A 12 -8.18 28.49 19.80
C ASN A 12 -7.04 28.59 18.77
N LEU A 13 -7.12 29.64 17.96
CA LEU A 13 -5.97 30.13 17.20
C LEU A 13 -4.90 30.59 18.21
N THR A 14 -3.81 29.82 18.35
CA THR A 14 -2.40 30.28 18.45
C THR A 14 -1.50 29.17 18.99
N ALA A 15 -1.26 28.13 18.20
CA ALA A 15 -0.06 27.27 18.23
C ALA A 15 -0.21 26.29 17.06
N GLU A 16 0.87 25.62 16.67
CA GLU A 16 0.87 24.49 15.72
C GLU A 16 0.95 24.82 14.22
N ALA A 17 2.13 25.31 13.82
CA ALA A 17 2.59 25.21 12.43
C ALA A 17 2.88 23.75 12.00
N GLU A 18 2.92 22.78 12.92
CA GLU A 18 3.21 21.35 12.63
C GLU A 18 1.96 20.48 12.47
N SER A 19 0.78 20.95 12.90
CA SER A 19 -0.51 20.26 12.79
C SER A 19 -1.18 20.42 11.39
N ASN A 20 -0.62 21.31 10.56
CA ASN A 20 -1.25 21.78 9.33
C ASN A 20 -1.04 20.92 8.07
N PHE A 21 -0.25 19.84 8.12
CA PHE A 21 0.03 19.05 6.92
C PHE A 21 -1.22 18.33 6.37
N ALA A 22 -2.15 17.98 7.27
CA ALA A 22 -3.35 17.26 6.89
C ALA A 22 -4.47 18.14 6.34
N SER A 23 -4.48 19.48 6.52
CA SER A 23 -5.70 20.29 6.30
C SER A 23 -5.60 21.39 5.23
N LEU A 24 -4.38 21.77 4.80
CA LEU A 24 -4.16 22.97 3.96
C LEU A 24 -4.77 22.96 2.53
N THR A 25 -5.49 21.91 2.12
CA THR A 25 -5.88 21.72 0.71
C THR A 25 -7.38 21.47 0.46
N TYR A 26 -8.24 21.48 1.48
CA TYR A 26 -9.63 21.06 1.33
C TYR A 26 -10.61 22.15 0.86
N GLU A 27 -11.63 21.72 0.10
CA GLU A 27 -12.98 22.28 0.16
C GLU A 27 -13.69 21.68 1.37
N ASN A 28 -14.23 22.53 2.23
CA ASN A 28 -14.90 22.11 3.46
C ASN A 28 -16.16 21.30 3.14
N VAL A 29 -16.12 19.98 3.35
CA VAL A 29 -17.35 19.19 3.44
C VAL A 29 -17.97 19.52 4.79
N VAL A 30 -19.00 20.38 4.78
CA VAL A 30 -19.78 20.74 5.97
C VAL A 30 -20.55 19.49 6.41
N ALA A 31 -20.14 18.88 7.53
CA ALA A 31 -20.94 17.86 8.19
C ALA A 31 -22.16 18.52 8.85
N SER A 32 -23.36 18.14 8.42
CA SER A 32 -24.60 18.49 9.10
C SER A 32 -24.67 17.79 10.45
N GLU A 33 -25.31 18.43 11.44
CA GLU A 33 -25.48 17.95 12.82
C GLU A 33 -25.80 16.44 12.92
N ASP A 34 -25.22 15.80 13.94
CA ASP A 34 -25.23 14.36 14.24
C ASP A 34 -26.64 13.85 14.61
N THR A 35 -27.48 13.76 13.59
CA THR A 35 -28.90 13.35 13.65
C THR A 35 -29.07 11.83 13.51
N TRP A 36 -28.00 11.07 13.72
CA TRP A 36 -27.99 9.62 13.60
C TRP A 36 -28.86 8.96 14.68
N LYS A 37 -30.03 8.47 14.26
CA LYS A 37 -31.07 7.79 15.06
C LYS A 37 -31.26 6.32 14.69
N ASP A 38 -30.37 5.79 13.85
CA ASP A 38 -30.49 4.42 13.38
C ASP A 38 -30.28 3.45 14.54
N GLU A 39 -31.10 2.40 14.57
CA GLU A 39 -31.06 1.32 15.54
C GLU A 39 -30.77 0.01 14.82
N GLY A 40 -30.06 -0.90 15.49
CA GLY A 40 -29.76 -2.22 14.95
C GLY A 40 -28.27 -2.51 14.77
N GLU A 41 -28.00 -3.57 14.02
CA GLU A 41 -26.65 -4.11 13.85
C GLU A 41 -25.94 -3.47 12.65
N ILE A 42 -24.73 -2.97 12.87
CA ILE A 42 -23.85 -2.44 11.83
C ILE A 42 -22.48 -3.09 11.87
N TRP A 43 -21.81 -3.16 10.73
CA TRP A 43 -20.49 -3.76 10.59
C TRP A 43 -19.47 -2.77 10.06
N LEU A 44 -18.30 -2.74 10.69
CA LEU A 44 -17.14 -1.99 10.22
C LEU A 44 -15.92 -2.92 10.19
N LEU A 45 -15.41 -3.20 9.00
CA LEU A 45 -14.18 -3.98 8.78
C LEU A 45 -14.14 -5.31 9.56
N GLY A 46 -15.26 -6.04 9.58
CA GLY A 46 -15.40 -7.33 10.26
C GLY A 46 -15.69 -7.24 11.77
N ARG A 47 -15.89 -6.04 12.32
CA ARG A 47 -16.38 -5.83 13.69
C ARG A 47 -17.86 -5.46 13.67
N ARG A 48 -18.63 -6.08 14.56
CA ARG A 48 -20.06 -5.85 14.75
C ARG A 48 -20.29 -4.82 15.85
N TYR A 49 -21.24 -3.91 15.64
CA TYR A 49 -21.68 -2.91 16.61
C TYR A 49 -23.21 -2.94 16.70
N GLN A 50 -23.74 -2.77 17.91
CA GLN A 50 -25.17 -2.66 18.18
C GLN A 50 -25.51 -1.20 18.49
N LEU A 51 -26.39 -0.61 17.69
CA LEU A 51 -26.89 0.75 17.94
C LEU A 51 -28.20 0.72 18.74
N PRO A 52 -28.39 1.69 19.66
CA PRO A 52 -27.54 2.87 19.90
C PRO A 52 -26.36 2.66 20.86
N GLU A 53 -26.25 1.51 21.51
CA GLU A 53 -25.32 1.25 22.62
C GLU A 53 -23.86 1.50 22.24
N ASP A 54 -23.45 1.03 21.07
CA ASP A 54 -22.07 1.07 20.59
C ASP A 54 -21.76 2.32 19.73
N LYS A 55 -22.68 3.31 19.65
CA LYS A 55 -22.54 4.47 18.74
C LYS A 55 -21.20 5.20 18.92
N MET A 56 -20.79 5.47 20.15
CA MET A 56 -19.54 6.19 20.44
C MET A 56 -18.31 5.40 19.99
N GLU A 57 -18.26 4.09 20.28
CA GLU A 57 -17.15 3.24 19.87
C GLU A 57 -17.12 3.08 18.35
N PHE A 58 -18.27 2.92 17.68
CA PHE A 58 -18.35 2.89 16.23
C PHE A 58 -17.77 4.17 15.61
N LEU A 59 -18.22 5.36 16.06
CA LEU A 59 -17.72 6.63 15.54
C LEU A 59 -16.23 6.83 15.81
N HIS A 60 -15.75 6.38 16.97
CA HIS A 60 -14.32 6.40 17.31
C HIS A 60 -13.52 5.52 16.34
N GLN A 61 -14.03 4.34 16.00
CA GLN A 61 -13.38 3.42 15.06
C GLN A 61 -13.37 3.97 13.64
N VAL A 62 -14.46 4.61 13.19
CA VAL A 62 -14.50 5.33 11.91
C VAL A 62 -13.46 6.45 11.87
N ARG A 63 -13.34 7.26 12.93
CA ARG A 63 -12.35 8.34 13.02
C ARG A 63 -10.91 7.85 13.06
N SER A 64 -10.69 6.62 13.50
CA SER A 64 -9.36 6.00 13.53
C SER A 64 -8.90 5.53 12.15
N LEU A 65 -9.79 5.48 11.15
CA LEU A 65 -9.43 5.10 9.79
C LEU A 65 -8.65 6.22 9.10
N LEU A 66 -7.59 5.84 8.40
CA LEU A 66 -6.79 6.77 7.62
C LEU A 66 -7.55 7.21 6.37
N TRP A 67 -7.86 8.51 6.33
CA TRP A 67 -8.66 9.10 5.27
C TRP A 67 -7.80 9.90 4.29
N PHE A 68 -7.80 9.46 3.03
CA PHE A 68 -7.12 10.13 1.93
C PHE A 68 -8.13 10.71 0.95
N THR A 69 -7.86 11.90 0.47
CA THR A 69 -8.77 12.70 -0.35
C THR A 69 -7.99 13.45 -1.42
N TYR A 70 -8.69 14.22 -2.24
CA TYR A 70 -8.05 15.17 -3.13
C TYR A 70 -7.14 16.16 -2.39
N ARG A 71 -6.02 16.48 -3.04
CA ARG A 71 -5.00 17.42 -2.59
C ARG A 71 -4.61 18.32 -3.76
N LYS A 72 -4.11 19.50 -3.44
CA LYS A 72 -3.65 20.52 -4.39
C LYS A 72 -2.34 21.14 -3.91
N GLY A 73 -1.54 21.64 -4.83
CA GLY A 73 -0.29 22.33 -4.52
C GLY A 73 0.89 21.40 -4.21
N TYR A 74 0.76 20.10 -4.45
CA TYR A 74 1.90 19.19 -4.43
C TYR A 74 2.77 19.38 -5.68
N SER A 75 4.01 18.87 -5.64
CA SER A 75 4.94 19.02 -6.78
C SER A 75 4.36 18.40 -8.07
N PRO A 76 4.56 19.00 -9.27
CA PRO A 76 3.98 18.47 -10.51
C PRO A 76 4.29 16.99 -10.73
N ILE A 77 3.31 16.15 -11.04
CA ILE A 77 3.56 14.73 -11.34
C ILE A 77 4.36 14.63 -12.64
N GLY A 78 5.46 13.85 -12.66
CA GLY A 78 6.33 13.76 -13.85
C GLY A 78 7.07 15.06 -14.22
N GLY A 79 7.10 16.07 -13.34
CA GLY A 79 7.78 17.35 -13.59
C GLY A 79 6.93 18.42 -14.27
N THR A 80 6.00 18.03 -15.13
CA THR A 80 5.13 18.95 -15.88
C THR A 80 3.63 18.64 -15.78
N GLY A 81 3.26 17.53 -15.15
CA GLY A 81 1.88 17.08 -14.99
C GLY A 81 1.10 17.82 -13.90
N PRO A 82 -0.07 17.27 -13.51
CA PRO A 82 -0.94 17.91 -12.54
C PRO A 82 -0.27 18.16 -11.19
N THR A 83 -0.70 19.25 -10.54
CA THR A 83 -0.38 19.62 -9.15
C THR A 83 -1.58 19.46 -8.21
N SER A 84 -2.67 18.86 -8.71
CA SER A 84 -3.88 18.54 -7.99
C SER A 84 -4.53 17.28 -8.56
N ASP A 85 -5.07 16.43 -7.69
CA ASP A 85 -5.77 15.21 -8.08
C ASP A 85 -7.30 15.36 -8.09
N THR A 86 -7.78 16.59 -7.85
CA THR A 86 -9.21 16.92 -7.92
C THR A 86 -9.79 16.54 -9.27
N GLY A 87 -10.86 15.75 -9.25
CA GLY A 87 -11.62 15.36 -10.45
C GLY A 87 -11.08 14.11 -11.17
N TRP A 88 -9.97 13.50 -10.72
CA TRP A 88 -9.45 12.27 -11.32
C TRP A 88 -8.80 11.27 -10.35
N GLY A 89 -8.30 11.72 -9.21
CA GLY A 89 -7.58 10.88 -8.25
C GLY A 89 -8.44 10.00 -7.35
N CYS A 90 -9.78 9.98 -7.48
CA CYS A 90 -10.66 9.40 -6.47
C CYS A 90 -10.34 7.92 -6.19
N MET A 91 -10.19 7.12 -7.25
CA MET A 91 -9.87 5.70 -7.11
C MET A 91 -8.45 5.48 -6.57
N LEU A 92 -7.51 6.38 -6.87
CA LEU A 92 -6.15 6.32 -6.33
C LEU A 92 -6.18 6.55 -4.81
N ARG A 93 -6.96 7.54 -4.35
CA ARG A 93 -7.19 7.80 -2.92
C ARG A 93 -7.92 6.65 -2.24
N CYS A 94 -8.89 6.01 -2.90
CA CYS A 94 -9.52 4.78 -2.41
C CYS A 94 -8.49 3.64 -2.24
N GLY A 95 -7.58 3.47 -3.20
CA GLY A 95 -6.48 2.52 -3.10
C GLY A 95 -5.55 2.83 -1.92
N GLN A 96 -5.18 4.10 -1.73
CA GLN A 96 -4.39 4.53 -0.58
C GLN A 96 -5.08 4.21 0.75
N MET A 97 -6.38 4.48 0.89
CA MET A 97 -7.14 4.14 2.10
C MET A 97 -7.18 2.63 2.36
N MET A 98 -7.43 1.83 1.32
CA MET A 98 -7.45 0.37 1.43
C MET A 98 -6.09 -0.20 1.85
N LEU A 99 -5.02 0.28 1.21
CA LEU A 99 -3.65 -0.12 1.53
C LEU A 99 -3.25 0.34 2.94
N ALA A 100 -3.57 1.58 3.31
CA ALA A 100 -3.29 2.11 4.63
C ALA A 100 -3.99 1.30 5.73
N GLN A 101 -5.22 0.83 5.48
CA GLN A 101 -5.90 -0.07 6.40
C GLN A 101 -5.17 -1.42 6.51
N ALA A 102 -4.74 -2.01 5.38
CA ALA A 102 -3.99 -3.26 5.40
C ALA A 102 -2.65 -3.13 6.15
N LEU A 103 -1.90 -2.07 5.88
CA LEU A 103 -0.65 -1.76 6.59
C LEU A 103 -0.89 -1.48 8.08
N SER A 104 -1.99 -0.82 8.43
CA SER A 104 -2.36 -0.57 9.83
C SER A 104 -2.58 -1.90 10.58
N VAL A 105 -3.27 -2.85 9.96
CA VAL A 105 -3.49 -4.20 10.54
C VAL A 105 -2.17 -4.97 10.71
N LEU A 106 -1.21 -4.78 9.81
CA LEU A 106 0.12 -5.42 9.90
C LEU A 106 1.04 -4.76 10.91
N THR A 107 0.90 -3.45 11.15
CA THR A 107 1.89 -2.66 11.89
C THR A 107 1.45 -2.29 13.30
N PHE A 108 0.15 -2.10 13.55
CA PHE A 108 -0.36 -1.69 14.85
C PHE A 108 -0.85 -2.88 15.67
N ASP A 109 -0.78 -2.74 16.99
CA ASP A 109 -1.42 -3.68 17.91
C ASP A 109 -2.94 -3.69 17.68
N LYS A 110 -3.58 -4.84 17.91
CA LYS A 110 -5.03 -5.04 17.66
C LYS A 110 -5.94 -4.05 18.40
N ASP A 111 -5.44 -3.52 19.51
CA ASP A 111 -6.14 -2.60 20.41
C ASP A 111 -5.72 -1.15 20.22
N TYR A 112 -4.91 -0.86 19.20
CA TYR A 112 -4.55 0.50 18.86
C TYR A 112 -5.80 1.33 18.54
N LYS A 113 -5.89 2.48 19.19
CA LYS A 113 -6.96 3.46 19.04
C LYS A 113 -6.32 4.81 18.78
N TRP A 114 -6.68 5.43 17.67
CA TRP A 114 -6.25 6.80 17.40
C TRP A 114 -6.88 7.74 18.43
N THR A 115 -6.11 8.68 18.94
CA THR A 115 -6.58 9.69 19.89
C THR A 115 -6.17 11.07 19.42
N GLU A 116 -7.05 12.06 19.57
CA GLU A 116 -6.79 13.42 19.10
C GLU A 116 -5.69 14.11 19.91
N GLU A 117 -5.70 13.91 21.23
CA GLU A 117 -4.81 14.57 22.19
C GLU A 117 -3.50 13.78 22.45
N GLY A 118 -3.35 12.60 21.83
CA GLY A 118 -2.26 11.68 22.10
C GLY A 118 -1.11 11.75 21.10
N ASN A 119 0.10 11.46 21.60
CA ASN A 119 1.23 11.18 20.73
C ASN A 119 1.02 9.85 20.01
N GLN A 120 0.76 9.91 18.70
CA GLN A 120 0.65 8.72 17.88
C GLN A 120 1.98 7.94 17.86
N PRO A 121 1.97 6.60 17.72
CA PRO A 121 3.18 5.81 17.67
C PRO A 121 4.04 6.17 16.45
N ARG A 122 5.33 5.87 16.53
CA ARG A 122 6.25 6.11 15.39
C ARG A 122 5.81 5.36 14.13
N SER A 123 5.26 4.15 14.30
CA SER A 123 4.69 3.36 13.21
C SER A 123 3.57 4.09 12.48
N TYR A 124 2.71 4.82 13.19
CA TYR A 124 1.64 5.61 12.59
C TYR A 124 2.19 6.74 11.71
N ARG A 125 3.17 7.50 12.22
CA ARG A 125 3.81 8.56 11.43
C ARG A 125 4.54 8.00 10.21
N LYS A 126 5.21 6.85 10.36
CA LYS A 126 5.91 6.17 9.26
C LYS A 126 4.93 5.75 8.15
N LEU A 127 3.82 5.12 8.53
CA LEU A 127 2.77 4.74 7.59
C LEU A 127 2.22 5.98 6.87
N LEU A 128 1.86 7.05 7.59
CA LEU A 128 1.39 8.29 6.96
C LEU A 128 2.41 8.87 5.96
N GLN A 129 3.70 8.85 6.31
CA GLN A 129 4.76 9.34 5.43
C GLN A 129 4.81 8.55 4.12
N GLN A 130 4.64 7.22 4.14
CA GLN A 130 4.67 6.40 2.92
C GLN A 130 3.54 6.72 1.92
N LEU A 131 2.42 7.23 2.42
CA LEU A 131 1.24 7.57 1.62
C LEU A 131 1.12 9.08 1.33
N GLY A 132 2.07 9.90 1.83
CA GLY A 132 2.08 11.35 1.63
C GLY A 132 2.32 11.76 0.17
N ASP A 133 1.87 12.96 -0.20
CA ASP A 133 1.92 13.49 -1.57
C ASP A 133 3.30 14.06 -1.98
N GLU A 134 4.34 13.26 -1.75
CA GLU A 134 5.71 13.56 -2.11
C GLU A 134 6.24 12.47 -3.04
N ARG A 135 7.01 12.86 -4.07
CA ARG A 135 7.55 11.92 -5.06
C ARG A 135 8.43 10.81 -4.47
N SER A 136 9.05 11.07 -3.32
CA SER A 136 9.92 10.12 -2.62
C SER A 136 9.16 9.01 -1.89
N ARG A 137 7.84 9.11 -1.76
CA ARG A 137 7.04 8.16 -0.97
C ARG A 137 6.45 7.08 -1.86
N CYS A 138 6.63 5.83 -1.45
CA CYS A 138 6.33 4.63 -2.24
C CYS A 138 4.87 4.60 -2.73
N TYR A 139 3.92 4.99 -1.87
CA TYR A 139 2.49 4.95 -2.18
C TYR A 139 1.90 6.36 -2.32
N SER A 140 2.72 7.36 -2.68
CA SER A 140 2.23 8.71 -2.99
C SER A 140 1.33 8.71 -4.23
N ILE A 141 0.52 9.76 -4.36
CA ILE A 141 -0.26 10.01 -5.58
C ILE A 141 0.66 10.08 -6.82
N HIS A 142 1.89 10.58 -6.67
CA HIS A 142 2.90 10.64 -7.73
C HIS A 142 3.29 9.25 -8.21
N GLN A 143 3.66 8.35 -7.30
CA GLN A 143 4.09 7.00 -7.64
C GLN A 143 2.93 6.16 -8.18
N ILE A 144 1.74 6.28 -7.61
CA ILE A 144 0.55 5.58 -8.09
C ILE A 144 0.18 6.03 -9.52
N ALA A 145 0.14 7.33 -9.77
CA ALA A 145 -0.18 7.85 -11.10
C ALA A 145 0.89 7.48 -12.13
N GLN A 146 2.17 7.54 -11.75
CA GLN A 146 3.28 7.21 -12.65
C GLN A 146 3.33 5.72 -12.97
N MET A 147 3.10 4.85 -11.98
CA MET A 147 3.03 3.40 -12.16
C MET A 147 1.83 3.00 -13.04
N GLY A 148 0.72 3.75 -12.96
CA GLY A 148 -0.44 3.53 -13.82
C GLY A 148 -0.16 3.67 -15.32
N VAL A 149 0.88 4.40 -15.72
CA VAL A 149 1.30 4.50 -17.12
C VAL A 149 1.68 3.14 -17.69
N GLU A 150 2.29 2.28 -16.87
CA GLU A 150 2.65 0.91 -17.27
C GLU A 150 1.42 0.00 -17.40
N GLU A 151 0.31 0.36 -16.73
CA GLU A 151 -1.01 -0.28 -16.88
C GLU A 151 -1.86 0.39 -17.98
N GLY A 152 -1.24 1.21 -18.83
CA GLY A 152 -1.91 1.91 -19.93
C GLY A 152 -2.81 3.07 -19.50
N LYS A 153 -2.57 3.67 -18.32
CA LYS A 153 -3.27 4.85 -17.83
C LYS A 153 -2.37 6.08 -17.84
N GLU A 154 -2.75 7.08 -18.60
CA GLU A 154 -2.07 8.37 -18.57
C GLU A 154 -2.27 9.07 -17.22
N VAL A 155 -1.29 9.89 -16.82
CA VAL A 155 -1.41 10.71 -15.61
C VAL A 155 -2.61 11.66 -15.76
N GLY A 156 -3.52 11.65 -14.79
CA GLY A 156 -4.77 12.41 -14.88
C GLY A 156 -5.98 11.55 -15.28
N GLN A 157 -5.78 10.30 -15.70
CA GLN A 157 -6.87 9.40 -16.08
C GLN A 157 -7.44 8.67 -14.86
N TRP A 158 -8.74 8.39 -14.91
CA TRP A 158 -9.44 7.61 -13.90
C TRP A 158 -9.03 6.14 -13.92
N PHE A 159 -8.82 5.57 -12.73
CA PHE A 159 -8.58 4.14 -12.55
C PHE A 159 -9.87 3.41 -12.20
N GLY A 160 -9.94 2.14 -12.62
CA GLY A 160 -10.89 1.19 -12.05
C GLY A 160 -10.27 0.41 -10.88
N PRO A 161 -11.08 -0.34 -10.10
CA PRO A 161 -10.60 -1.12 -8.96
C PRO A 161 -9.48 -2.11 -9.29
N ASN A 162 -9.56 -2.80 -10.44
CA ASN A 162 -8.50 -3.71 -10.86
C ASN A 162 -7.17 -2.98 -11.13
N THR A 163 -7.22 -1.86 -11.87
CA THR A 163 -6.02 -1.09 -12.21
C THR A 163 -5.29 -0.59 -10.96
N ILE A 164 -6.01 0.00 -10.00
CA ILE A 164 -5.35 0.45 -8.76
C ILE A 164 -4.78 -0.73 -7.97
N SER A 165 -5.44 -1.89 -7.96
CA SER A 165 -4.94 -3.09 -7.29
C SER A 165 -3.64 -3.60 -7.92
N GLN A 166 -3.53 -3.62 -9.25
CA GLN A 166 -2.31 -4.03 -9.94
C GLN A 166 -1.17 -3.02 -9.72
N VAL A 167 -1.48 -1.71 -9.77
CA VAL A 167 -0.51 -0.65 -9.48
C VAL A 167 0.04 -0.79 -8.05
N LEU A 168 -0.82 -0.97 -7.05
CA LEU A 168 -0.38 -1.15 -5.66
C LEU A 168 0.43 -2.44 -5.49
N ARG A 169 0.02 -3.53 -6.15
CA ARG A 169 0.79 -4.78 -6.18
C ARG A 169 2.19 -4.56 -6.72
N ARG A 170 2.36 -3.79 -7.79
CA ARG A 170 3.69 -3.51 -8.35
C ARG A 170 4.49 -2.58 -7.46
N LEU A 171 3.88 -1.53 -6.91
CA LEU A 171 4.53 -0.62 -5.95
C LEU A 171 5.02 -1.34 -4.69
N SER A 172 4.27 -2.32 -4.19
CA SER A 172 4.66 -3.08 -2.99
C SER A 172 6.01 -3.81 -3.13
N GLN A 173 6.47 -4.09 -4.35
CA GLN A 173 7.79 -4.70 -4.59
C GLN A 173 8.94 -3.73 -4.34
N PHE A 174 8.68 -2.42 -4.34
CA PHE A 174 9.66 -1.37 -4.06
C PHE A 174 9.60 -0.87 -2.62
N ASP A 175 8.64 -1.37 -1.83
CA ASP A 175 8.52 -1.05 -0.41
C ASP A 175 9.51 -1.88 0.39
N GLN A 176 10.60 -1.25 0.79
CA GLN A 176 11.64 -1.88 1.62
C GLN A 176 11.30 -1.84 3.12
N GLU A 177 10.27 -1.10 3.49
CA GLU A 177 9.95 -0.79 4.88
C GLU A 177 8.90 -1.71 5.47
N ASN A 178 8.01 -2.27 4.64
CA ASN A 178 7.00 -3.24 5.04
C ASN A 178 7.15 -4.55 4.27
N VAL A 179 6.97 -5.67 4.96
CA VAL A 179 6.89 -6.98 4.32
C VAL A 179 5.44 -7.23 3.91
N LEU A 180 5.03 -6.66 2.78
CA LEU A 180 3.69 -6.81 2.22
C LEU A 180 3.74 -7.54 0.88
N THR A 181 2.97 -8.62 0.75
CA THR A 181 2.74 -9.31 -0.51
C THR A 181 1.29 -9.10 -0.94
N ILE A 182 1.08 -8.54 -2.12
CA ILE A 182 -0.26 -8.29 -2.66
C ILE A 182 -0.56 -9.30 -3.78
N HIS A 183 -1.60 -10.09 -3.57
CA HIS A 183 -2.17 -10.96 -4.59
C HIS A 183 -3.48 -10.36 -5.12
N VAL A 184 -3.59 -10.23 -6.45
CA VAL A 184 -4.83 -9.78 -7.11
C VAL A 184 -5.42 -10.98 -7.83
N ALA A 185 -6.47 -11.55 -7.24
CA ALA A 185 -7.20 -12.67 -7.83
C ALA A 185 -7.99 -12.21 -9.06
N MET A 186 -7.84 -12.93 -10.17
CA MET A 186 -8.53 -12.67 -11.43
C MET A 186 -9.62 -13.72 -11.67
N ASP A 187 -10.52 -13.45 -12.62
CA ASP A 187 -11.52 -14.41 -13.09
C ASP A 187 -12.41 -15.01 -11.98
N ASN A 188 -12.67 -14.20 -10.94
CA ASN A 188 -13.46 -14.57 -9.76
C ASN A 188 -12.95 -15.83 -9.03
N THR A 189 -11.68 -16.18 -9.19
CA THR A 189 -11.09 -17.41 -8.66
C THR A 189 -9.86 -17.10 -7.81
N VAL A 190 -9.85 -17.61 -6.58
CA VAL A 190 -8.70 -17.50 -5.67
C VAL A 190 -7.93 -18.82 -5.68
N CYS A 191 -6.73 -18.82 -6.24
CA CYS A 191 -5.85 -19.97 -6.24
C CYS A 191 -4.97 -19.97 -4.98
N VAL A 192 -5.33 -20.81 -4.00
CA VAL A 192 -4.63 -20.87 -2.70
C VAL A 192 -3.14 -21.18 -2.87
N ASN A 193 -2.80 -22.11 -3.76
CA ASN A 193 -1.41 -22.49 -4.04
C ASN A 193 -0.55 -21.32 -4.54
N ASP A 194 -1.15 -20.37 -5.28
CA ASP A 194 -0.42 -19.19 -5.74
C ASP A 194 -0.15 -18.22 -4.59
N ILE A 195 -1.10 -18.06 -3.67
CA ILE A 195 -0.92 -17.25 -2.46
C ILE A 195 0.17 -17.86 -1.57
N GLU A 196 0.11 -19.18 -1.33
CA GLU A 196 1.12 -19.88 -0.54
C GLU A 196 2.52 -19.72 -1.13
N ARG A 197 2.65 -19.84 -2.46
CA ARG A 197 3.93 -19.63 -3.16
C ARG A 197 4.42 -18.19 -3.03
N LEU A 198 3.54 -17.20 -3.17
CA LEU A 198 3.89 -15.79 -3.08
C LEU A 198 4.31 -15.37 -1.66
N CYS A 199 3.70 -15.94 -0.63
CA CYS A 199 3.99 -15.62 0.77
C CYS A 199 5.12 -16.46 1.37
N SER A 200 5.57 -17.51 0.67
CA SER A 200 6.69 -18.33 1.13
C SER A 200 8.01 -17.54 1.06
N PRO A 201 8.86 -17.61 2.09
CA PRO A 201 10.16 -16.95 2.04
C PRO A 201 11.00 -17.54 0.89
N PRO A 202 11.85 -16.74 0.22
CA PRO A 202 12.75 -17.25 -0.81
C PRO A 202 13.60 -18.36 -0.19
N THR A 203 13.48 -19.57 -0.71
CA THR A 203 14.22 -20.72 -0.23
C THR A 203 15.70 -20.46 -0.46
N THR A 204 16.46 -20.24 0.61
CA THR A 204 17.94 -20.26 0.58
C THR A 204 18.42 -21.70 0.45
N GLU A 205 18.03 -22.38 -0.63
CA GLU A 205 18.74 -23.56 -1.08
C GLU A 205 19.82 -23.04 -2.02
N PRO A 206 21.12 -23.17 -1.70
CA PRO A 206 22.15 -22.96 -2.71
C PRO A 206 21.82 -23.93 -3.82
N THR A 207 21.48 -23.41 -5.00
CA THR A 207 21.26 -24.25 -6.18
C THR A 207 22.50 -25.14 -6.29
N PRO A 208 22.40 -26.48 -6.09
CA PRO A 208 23.52 -27.33 -6.42
C PRO A 208 23.77 -27.07 -7.88
N CYS A 209 25.00 -26.73 -8.24
CA CYS A 209 25.39 -26.54 -9.62
C CYS A 209 24.99 -27.83 -10.36
N ALA A 210 23.83 -27.84 -11.00
CA ALA A 210 23.39 -28.93 -11.84
C ALA A 210 24.41 -28.97 -12.97
N GLY A 211 25.20 -30.05 -12.97
CA GLY A 211 26.44 -30.16 -13.72
C GLY A 211 26.27 -29.75 -15.18
N ALA A 212 26.95 -28.67 -15.53
CA ALA A 212 27.52 -28.39 -16.85
C ALA A 212 28.38 -27.12 -16.73
N CYS A 213 29.40 -27.14 -15.87
CA CYS A 213 30.47 -26.15 -15.95
C CYS A 213 31.79 -26.88 -15.92
N SER A 214 32.21 -27.31 -17.10
CA SER A 214 33.64 -27.40 -17.40
C SER A 214 34.25 -26.02 -17.22
N SER A 215 35.27 -25.97 -16.36
CA SER A 215 36.29 -24.93 -16.17
C SER A 215 36.01 -23.73 -15.25
N ILE A 216 36.70 -23.82 -14.09
CA ILE A 216 37.26 -22.78 -13.21
C ILE A 216 36.36 -22.30 -12.06
N CYS A 217 36.26 -23.14 -11.03
CA CYS A 217 35.98 -22.70 -9.66
C CYS A 217 37.30 -22.78 -8.85
N PRO A 218 37.77 -21.73 -8.15
CA PRO A 218 39.09 -21.72 -7.49
C PRO A 218 39.21 -22.60 -6.24
N SER A 219 38.15 -23.29 -5.81
CA SER A 219 38.09 -24.00 -4.52
C SER A 219 38.29 -25.51 -4.60
N CYS A 220 38.47 -26.09 -5.79
CA CYS A 220 38.59 -27.54 -5.96
C CYS A 220 40.00 -27.90 -6.42
N ASN A 221 40.91 -28.19 -5.50
CA ASN A 221 42.20 -28.81 -5.82
C ASN A 221 42.02 -30.33 -6.01
N PRO A 222 42.30 -30.90 -7.20
CA PRO A 222 42.34 -32.34 -7.38
C PRO A 222 43.74 -32.91 -7.05
N THR A 223 43.77 -34.01 -6.32
CA THR A 223 44.96 -34.85 -6.07
C THR A 223 45.55 -35.41 -7.38
N PRO A 224 46.88 -35.58 -7.50
CA PRO A 224 47.51 -35.99 -8.75
C PRO A 224 47.45 -37.50 -8.94
N GLY A 225 46.75 -37.95 -9.97
CA GLY A 225 46.87 -39.32 -10.44
C GLY A 225 45.62 -39.82 -11.14
N GLU A 226 45.46 -39.44 -12.42
CA GLU A 226 44.99 -40.32 -13.49
C GLU A 226 44.93 -39.54 -14.82
N SER A 227 45.53 -40.13 -15.85
CA SER A 227 45.65 -39.62 -17.22
C SER A 227 44.36 -39.84 -18.05
N PRO A 228 44.11 -39.04 -19.11
CA PRO A 228 42.78 -38.91 -19.72
C PRO A 228 42.52 -39.98 -20.80
N SER A 229 41.26 -40.40 -20.95
CA SER A 229 40.81 -41.15 -22.13
C SER A 229 39.61 -40.48 -22.82
N ALA A 230 39.88 -40.06 -24.06
CA ALA A 230 39.04 -39.89 -25.26
C ALA A 230 37.58 -39.38 -25.16
N ILE A 231 37.35 -38.26 -25.87
CA ILE A 231 36.07 -37.70 -26.31
C ILE A 231 35.58 -38.44 -27.57
N PRO A 232 34.26 -38.68 -27.74
CA PRO A 232 33.64 -38.77 -29.05
C PRO A 232 32.66 -37.60 -29.34
N PRO A 233 32.38 -37.30 -30.62
CA PRO A 233 31.92 -36.00 -31.08
C PRO A 233 30.40 -35.82 -31.02
N SER A 234 30.03 -34.54 -31.10
CA SER A 234 28.70 -33.95 -31.22
C SER A 234 27.91 -34.44 -32.44
N GLU A 235 26.61 -34.69 -32.25
CA GLU A 235 25.62 -34.64 -33.33
C GLU A 235 24.54 -33.62 -33.01
N ASP A 236 24.17 -32.92 -34.08
CA ASP A 236 23.21 -31.83 -34.23
C ASP A 236 21.79 -32.23 -33.86
N PHE A 237 21.03 -31.32 -33.25
CA PHE A 237 19.57 -31.31 -33.39
C PHE A 237 19.02 -29.88 -33.41
N TRP A 238 18.13 -29.69 -34.39
CA TRP A 238 17.36 -28.52 -34.77
C TRP A 238 16.58 -27.85 -33.64
#